data_AF-A0A9W4NGZ9-F1
#
_entry.id   AF-A0A9W4NGZ9-F1
#
_cell.length_a   1.000
_cell.length_b   1.000
_cell.length_c   1.000
_cell.angle_alpha   90.00
_cell.angle_beta   90.00
_cell.angle_gamma   90.00
#
_symmetry.space_group_name_H-M   'P 1'
#
loop_
_entity.id
_entity.type
_entity.pdbx_description
1 polymer ?
#
loop_
_entity_poly.entity_id
_entity_poly.type
_entity_poly.pdbx_seq_one_letter_code
_entity_poly.pdbx_strand_id
1 'polypeptide(L)'
;MIFAILAVVLKWHETYGPIISVYLGQQRVIILGSYDCVHKLLINRGALYSSRPEYYIEGVGSHFHSVALPYGRQWRRQREIINSFLSPRHCKSYRILQDLESKQLVQ
;
A
#
# COMPACT_ATOMS: atom_id res chain seq x y z
N MET A 1 15.67 4.48 -11.84
CA MET A 1 15.56 4.79 -10.40
C MET A 1 15.05 3.59 -9.59
N ILE A 2 13.88 3.03 -9.92
CA ILE A 2 13.28 1.86 -9.22
C ILE A 2 14.24 0.65 -9.12
N PHE A 3 14.91 0.30 -10.22
CA PHE A 3 15.85 -0.84 -10.24
C PHE A 3 17.07 -0.66 -9.33
N ALA A 4 17.55 0.56 -9.14
CA ALA A 4 18.70 0.83 -8.27
C ALA A 4 18.36 0.62 -6.79
N ILE A 5 17.16 1.05 -6.38
CA ILE A 5 16.68 0.87 -5.00
C ILE A 5 16.53 -0.62 -4.70
N LEU A 6 15.95 -1.39 -5.61
CA LEU A 6 15.78 -2.84 -5.43
C LEU A 6 17.13 -3.54 -5.24
N ALA A 7 18.13 -3.23 -6.06
CA ALA A 7 19.47 -3.81 -5.94
C ALA A 7 20.13 -3.51 -4.58
N VAL A 8 19.99 -2.28 -4.09
CA VAL A 8 20.52 -1.89 -2.78
C VAL A 8 19.82 -2.62 -1.64
N VAL A 9 18.49 -2.69 -1.66
CA VAL A 9 17.69 -3.37 -0.63
C VAL A 9 18.00 -4.87 -0.58
N LEU A 10 18.18 -5.51 -1.74
CA LEU A 10 18.56 -6.93 -1.81
C LEU A 10 19.92 -7.18 -1.15
N LYS A 11 20.93 -6.35 -1.46
CA LYS A 11 22.26 -6.45 -0.84
C LYS A 11 22.23 -6.27 0.68
N TRP A 12 21.34 -5.43 1.18
CA TRP A 12 21.16 -5.28 2.63
C TRP A 12 20.53 -6.53 3.25
N HIS A 13 19.57 -7.18 2.58
CA HIS A 13 18.99 -8.43 3.06
C HIS A 13 19.98 -9.59 3.10
N GLU A 14 20.93 -9.63 2.16
CA GLU A 14 22.04 -10.60 2.20
C GLU A 14 22.94 -10.38 3.43
N THR A 15 23.21 -9.12 3.79
CA THR A 15 24.12 -8.79 4.90
C THR A 15 23.46 -8.88 6.28
N TYR A 16 22.23 -8.37 6.41
CA TYR A 16 21.56 -8.16 7.70
C TYR A 16 20.39 -9.12 7.96
N GLY A 17 20.00 -9.91 6.95
CA GLY A 17 18.91 -10.88 7.05
C GLY A 17 17.55 -10.34 6.64
N PRO A 18 16.46 -11.08 6.93
CA PRO A 18 15.14 -10.88 6.31
C PRO A 18 14.37 -9.66 6.82
N ILE A 19 14.80 -9.03 7.92
CA ILE A 19 14.16 -7.85 8.50
C ILE A 19 15.23 -6.82 8.81
N ILE A 20 15.07 -5.60 8.27
CA ILE A 20 16.06 -4.52 8.40
C ILE A 20 15.34 -3.26 8.85
N SER A 21 15.95 -2.51 9.77
CA SER A 21 15.49 -1.17 10.16
C SER A 21 16.41 -0.11 9.56
N VAL A 22 15.83 0.85 8.85
CA VAL A 22 16.55 1.97 8.24
C VAL A 22 15.89 3.28 8.65
N TYR A 23 16.68 4.33 8.82
CA TYR A 23 16.15 5.68 9.00
C TYR A 23 16.03 6.38 7.65
N LEU A 24 14.81 6.78 7.29
CA LEU A 24 14.54 7.66 6.16
C LEU A 24 14.28 9.07 6.71
N GLY A 25 15.34 9.89 6.75
CA GLY A 25 15.31 11.16 7.47
C GLY A 25 15.07 10.93 8.97
N GLN A 26 14.00 11.50 9.51
CA GLN A 26 13.61 11.34 10.92
C GLN A 26 12.74 10.10 11.18
N GLN A 27 12.21 9.47 10.13
CA GLN A 27 11.30 8.34 10.26
C GLN A 27 12.05 7.01 10.20
N ARG A 28 11.83 6.16 11.21
CA ARG A 28 12.32 4.77 11.19
C ARG A 28 11.38 3.92 10.34
N VAL A 29 11.94 3.21 9.37
CA VAL A 29 11.23 2.30 8.46
C VAL A 29 11.78 0.89 8.62
N ILE A 30 10.89 -0.10 8.64
CA ILE A 30 11.24 -1.52 8.67
C ILE A 30 11.00 -2.10 7.27
N ILE A 31 12.02 -2.72 6.70
CA ILE A 31 12.00 -3.39 5.40
C ILE A 31 11.94 -4.90 5.62
N LEU A 32 10.97 -5.55 4.98
CA LEU A 32 10.74 -6.99 5.06
C LEU A 32 11.17 -7.65 3.74
N GLY A 33 12.15 -8.54 3.79
CA GLY A 33 12.75 -9.20 2.62
C GLY A 33 12.31 -10.65 2.40
N SER A 34 11.49 -11.21 3.30
CA SER A 34 11.01 -12.60 3.22
C SER A 34 9.50 -12.68 3.13
N TYR A 35 9.00 -13.58 2.27
CA TYR A 35 7.58 -13.89 2.13
C TYR A 35 6.95 -14.29 3.48
N ASP A 36 7.61 -15.15 4.25
CA ASP A 36 7.08 -15.61 5.54
C ASP A 36 6.93 -14.45 6.54
N CYS A 37 7.90 -13.54 6.56
CA CYS A 37 7.85 -12.35 7.41
C CYS A 37 6.69 -11.44 6.98
N VAL A 38 6.54 -11.21 5.67
CA VAL A 38 5.45 -10.39 5.12
C VAL A 38 4.09 -11.01 5.44
N HIS A 39 3.92 -12.31 5.22
CA HIS A 39 2.65 -13.00 5.49
C HIS A 39 2.31 -12.98 6.99
N LYS A 40 3.27 -13.27 7.86
CA LYS A 40 3.06 -13.28 9.31
C LYS A 40 2.74 -11.89 9.87
N LEU A 41 3.40 -10.84 9.38
CA LEU A 41 3.24 -9.49 9.90
C LEU A 41 2.08 -8.75 9.23
N LEU A 42 2.06 -8.67 7.89
CA LEU A 42 1.10 -7.83 7.18
C LEU A 42 -0.23 -8.52 6.88
N ILE A 43 -0.25 -9.85 6.67
CA ILE A 43 -1.49 -10.57 6.40
C ILE A 43 -2.13 -11.05 7.69
N ASN A 44 -1.43 -11.88 8.47
CA ASN A 44 -2.00 -12.48 9.68
C ASN A 44 -2.21 -11.45 10.80
N ARG A 45 -1.29 -10.48 10.92
CA ARG A 45 -1.30 -9.44 11.97
C ARG A 45 -1.49 -8.03 11.41
N GLY A 46 -2.05 -7.92 10.20
CA GLY A 46 -2.19 -6.65 9.49
C GLY A 46 -2.89 -5.56 10.27
N ALA A 47 -3.88 -5.90 11.11
CA ALA A 47 -4.60 -4.94 11.95
C ALA A 47 -3.70 -4.19 12.96
N LEU A 48 -2.56 -4.77 13.36
CA LEU A 48 -1.62 -4.15 14.31
C LEU A 48 -0.67 -3.16 13.62
N TYR A 49 -0.25 -3.46 12.39
CA TYR A 49 0.82 -2.72 11.70
C TYR A 49 0.35 -1.84 10.55
N SER A 50 -0.86 -2.05 10.04
CA SER A 50 -1.34 -1.39 8.82
C SER A 50 -2.08 -0.08 9.06
N SER A 51 -2.19 0.38 10.32
CA SER A 51 -2.78 1.69 10.60
C SER A 51 -1.90 2.78 9.98
N ARG A 52 -2.53 3.77 9.35
CA ARG A 52 -1.81 4.90 8.76
C ARG A 52 -1.30 5.78 9.90
N PRO A 53 0.02 6.10 9.94
CA PRO A 53 0.53 7.07 10.89
C PRO A 53 -0.10 8.43 10.60
N GLU A 54 -0.34 9.21 11.65
CA GLU A 54 -0.75 10.60 11.50
C GLU A 54 0.38 11.34 10.79
N TYR A 55 0.11 11.80 9.58
CA TYR A 55 1.07 12.59 8.82
C TYR A 55 0.98 14.03 9.29
N TYR A 56 2.12 14.73 9.44
CA TYR A 56 2.14 16.16 9.77
C TYR A 56 1.36 17.03 8.75
N ILE A 57 1.11 16.50 7.54
CA ILE A 57 0.32 17.11 6.47
C ILE A 57 -1.18 16.78 6.58
N GLU A 58 -1.71 16.60 7.78
CA GLU A 58 -3.15 16.55 8.01
C GLU A 58 -3.77 17.94 7.81
N GLY A 59 -3.85 18.36 6.55
CA GLY A 59 -4.68 19.47 6.12
C GLY A 59 -6.17 19.11 6.17
N VAL A 60 -7.02 20.15 6.09
CA VAL A 60 -8.48 20.06 6.03
C VAL A 60 -8.91 19.04 4.98
N GLY A 61 -9.35 17.85 5.41
CA GLY A 61 -9.76 16.78 4.50
C GLY A 61 -9.17 15.39 4.78
N SER A 62 -8.07 15.30 5.53
CA SER A 62 -7.35 14.03 5.79
C SER A 62 -8.25 12.91 6.33
N HIS A 63 -9.23 13.28 7.16
CA HIS A 63 -10.19 12.37 7.78
C HIS A 63 -11.33 11.92 6.84
N PHE A 64 -11.46 12.52 5.66
CA PHE A 64 -12.45 12.12 4.65
C PHE A 64 -11.85 11.20 3.57
N HIS A 65 -10.53 11.19 3.41
CA HIS A 65 -9.85 10.35 2.42
C HIS A 65 -9.59 8.94 2.95
N SER A 66 -10.15 7.94 2.26
CA SER A 66 -9.99 6.51 2.57
C SER A 66 -8.54 6.03 2.68
N VAL A 67 -7.62 6.71 1.99
CA VAL A 67 -6.19 6.39 1.97
C VAL A 67 -5.47 6.87 3.24
N ALA A 68 -5.93 7.97 3.85
CA ALA A 68 -5.31 8.59 5.02
C ALA A 68 -6.02 8.20 6.34
N LEU A 69 -7.22 7.61 6.26
CA LEU A 69 -7.96 7.20 7.45
C LEU A 69 -7.25 6.09 8.24
N PRO A 70 -7.12 6.24 9.58
CA PRO A 70 -6.56 5.21 10.44
C PRO A 70 -7.47 3.97 10.47
N TYR A 71 -6.89 2.83 10.85
CA TYR A 71 -7.64 1.58 10.89
C TYR A 71 -8.77 1.68 11.93
N GLY A 72 -10.01 1.44 11.52
CA GLY A 72 -11.17 1.65 12.38
C GLY A 72 -12.50 1.30 11.71
N ARG A 73 -13.61 1.65 12.38
CA ARG A 73 -14.96 1.43 11.81
C ARG A 73 -15.19 2.25 10.55
N GLN A 74 -14.72 3.50 10.52
CA GLN A 74 -14.87 4.38 9.35
C GLN A 74 -14.10 3.84 8.13
N TRP A 75 -12.83 3.48 8.31
CA TRP A 75 -12.02 2.87 7.26
C TRP A 75 -12.65 1.58 6.72
N ARG A 76 -13.15 0.69 7.61
CA ARG A 76 -13.84 -0.55 7.19
C ARG A 76 -15.06 -0.28 6.33
N ARG A 77 -15.91 0.68 6.72
CA ARG A 77 -17.10 1.08 5.96
C ARG A 77 -16.73 1.65 4.60
N GLN A 78 -15.76 2.56 4.52
CA GLN A 78 -15.32 3.10 3.24
C GLN A 78 -14.70 2.04 2.35
N ARG A 79 -13.92 1.11 2.92
CA ARG A 79 -13.34 -0.01 2.17
C ARG A 79 -14.40 -0.95 1.62
N GLU A 80 -15.47 -1.20 2.38
CA GLU A 80 -16.61 -1.99 1.90
C GLU A 80 -17.28 -1.33 0.69
N ILE A 81 -17.56 -0.03 0.76
CA ILE A 81 -18.11 0.75 -0.36
C ILE A 81 -17.18 0.69 -1.57
N ILE A 82 -15.89 0.95 -1.40
CA ILE A 82 -14.91 0.89 -2.50
C ILE A 82 -14.85 -0.51 -3.10
N ASN A 83 -14.81 -1.56 -2.27
CA ASN A 83 -14.79 -2.95 -2.74
C ASN A 83 -16.08 -3.32 -3.48
N SER A 84 -17.22 -2.69 -3.17
CA SER A 84 -18.46 -2.91 -3.91
C SER A 84 -18.33 -2.47 -5.37
N PHE A 85 -17.54 -1.45 -5.69
CA PHE A 85 -17.28 -1.01 -7.07
C PHE A 85 -16.04 -1.67 -7.68
N LEU A 86 -14.99 -1.88 -6.89
CA LEU A 86 -13.69 -2.39 -7.35
C LEU A 86 -13.53 -3.91 -7.13
N SER A 87 -14.64 -4.64 -6.99
CA SER A 87 -14.58 -6.09 -6.92
C SER A 87 -14.06 -6.68 -8.24
N PRO A 88 -13.38 -7.83 -8.25
CA PRO A 88 -12.94 -8.47 -9.49
C PRO A 88 -14.07 -8.74 -10.49
N ARG A 89 -15.31 -8.87 -10.01
CA ARG A 89 -16.50 -9.05 -10.86
C ARG A 89 -16.88 -7.75 -11.57
N HIS A 90 -16.91 -6.63 -10.84
CA HIS A 90 -17.25 -5.31 -11.39
C HIS A 90 -16.12 -4.74 -12.26
N CYS A 91 -14.86 -4.97 -11.90
CA CYS A 91 -13.73 -4.56 -12.73
C CYS A 91 -13.76 -5.20 -14.13
N LYS A 92 -14.28 -6.43 -14.27
CA LYS A 92 -14.44 -7.07 -15.58
C LYS A 92 -15.43 -6.33 -16.49
N SER A 93 -16.51 -5.77 -15.96
CA SER A 93 -17.44 -4.97 -16.78
C SER A 93 -16.84 -3.66 -17.27
N TYR A 94 -15.87 -3.10 -16.54
CA TYR A 94 -15.21 -1.85 -16.93
C TYR A 94 -14.17 -2.03 -18.05
N ARG A 95 -13.79 -3.28 -18.38
CA ARG A 95 -12.70 -3.56 -19.32
C ARG A 95 -12.94 -3.00 -20.73
N ILE A 96 -14.19 -3.01 -21.19
CA ILE A 96 -14.55 -2.46 -22.51
C ILE A 96 -14.26 -0.96 -22.55
N LEU A 97 -14.71 -0.23 -21.52
CA LEU A 97 -14.49 1.22 -21.44
C LEU A 97 -12.99 1.55 -21.29
N GLN A 98 -12.26 0.82 -20.46
CA GLN A 98 -10.82 1.00 -20.31
C GLN A 98 -10.04 0.77 -21.62
N ASP A 99 -10.45 -0.21 -22.44
CA ASP A 99 -9.81 -0.49 -23.73
C ASP A 99 -10.07 0.63 -24.76
N LEU A 100 -11.28 1.20 -24.76
CA LEU A 100 -11.61 2.35 -25.61
C LEU A 100 -10.78 3.58 -25.26
N GLU A 101 -10.75 3.96 -23.98
CA GLU A 101 -9.95 5.09 -23.48
C GLU A 101 -8.45 4.88 -23.75
N SER A 102 -7.96 3.65 -23.58
CA SER A 102 -6.56 3.31 -23.86
C SER A 102 -6.22 3.51 -25.35
N LYS A 103 -7.12 3.16 -26.26
CA LYS A 103 -6.93 3.37 -27.71
C LYS A 103 -6.95 4.84 -28.09
N GLN A 104 -7.78 5.65 -27.44
CA GLN A 104 -7.83 7.09 -27.68
C GLN A 104 -6.54 7.78 -27.25
N LEU A 105 -5.91 7.35 -26.15
CA LEU A 105 -4.66 7.93 -25.65
C LEU A 105 -3.41 7.56 -26.45
N VAL A 106 -3.45 6.49 -27.24
CA VAL A 106 -2.31 5.98 -28.02
C VAL A 106 -2.30 6.54 -29.45
N GLN A 107 -3.40 7.13 -29.92
CA GLN A 107 -3.43 7.90 -31.18
C GLN A 107 -2.67 9.21 -31.06
#